data_AF-A0A926ERV0-F1
#
_entry.id   AF-A0A926ERV0-F1
#
_cell.length_a   1.000
_cell.length_b   1.000
_cell.length_c   1.000
_cell.angle_alpha   90.00
_cell.angle_beta   90.00
_cell.angle_gamma   90.00
#
_symmetry.space_group_name_H-M   'P 1'
#
loop_
_entity.id
_entity.type
_entity.pdbx_description
1 polymer ?
#
loop_
_entity_poly.entity_id
_entity_poly.type
_entity_poly.pdbx_seq_one_letter_code
_entity_poly.pdbx_strand_id
1 'polypeptide(L)'
;MKKVISLLLGLTMLLYCSIPAFATDSEIAENPLTVSDPAPPTQQEPPAAPVTVSTLDELKTAIAAAPNVAIIYIDNCIMISDETVSTEKIITLARADGYAGDLISLGSNGGISGFTFYDTRDFSNTIIVGVDAENAMIERCIFSGNENALTWFICVCGSASVVNCYFADGGFAIQNTDIGTVTVRDCTVVGVSLPDGESPVLNNGTMTMEHTNVYQNTSGVLNNGNLTVNGCEIADNISTGGVDIDNRGTLSISADTADRGFYKTDTGEEVTLPLSEYSDPTMFLCLTEEQAKEYFAPPTTPDEEPTPTPEPTPEPDVEEPTTTPEPTPEPEPTPEPSEDDNYTPPSRPSRPSRPAQPTTEKEPVTEQDAAPVFACGDAVIDVSRSVALQGYGDGLLHLEDYLTRGQMATIIYRLLDDDTLEKYDTAESVFSDVPKDSWCCRYVSTIANAGIVAGVGNGNFSPNSRLTWAHILTVLTRFVTAQDYALQSIRYDGWALKSVKTAVALGWIEDTANFNPNAPITRGEFTDLVNGVLALYQTI
;
A
#
# COMPACT_ATOMS: atom_id res chain seq x y z
N MET A 1 33.95 6.15 -14.35
CA MET A 1 33.01 5.65 -13.32
C MET A 1 31.83 4.85 -13.88
N LYS A 2 31.35 5.08 -15.11
CA LYS A 2 30.25 4.29 -15.75
C LYS A 2 30.55 2.82 -16.11
N LYS A 3 31.80 2.34 -16.00
CA LYS A 3 32.18 0.95 -16.33
C LYS A 3 32.31 0.00 -15.12
N VAL A 4 32.19 0.52 -13.89
CA VAL A 4 32.33 -0.30 -12.66
C VAL A 4 30.96 -0.75 -12.12
N ILE A 5 29.87 -0.08 -12.52
CA ILE A 5 28.50 -0.41 -12.06
C ILE A 5 27.91 -1.61 -12.81
N SER A 6 28.27 -1.83 -14.08
CA SER A 6 27.76 -2.96 -14.88
C SER A 6 28.29 -4.33 -14.45
N LEU A 7 29.38 -4.38 -13.67
CA LEU A 7 29.98 -5.63 -13.19
C LEU A 7 29.46 -6.03 -11.80
N LEU A 8 28.85 -5.10 -11.06
CA LEU A 8 28.27 -5.39 -9.74
C LEU A 8 26.87 -6.00 -9.82
N LEU A 9 26.04 -5.62 -10.80
CA LEU A 9 24.66 -6.14 -10.91
C LEU A 9 24.59 -7.64 -11.24
N GLY A 10 25.56 -8.19 -11.98
CA GLY A 10 25.57 -9.62 -12.33
C GLY A 10 26.07 -10.53 -11.22
N LEU A 11 26.73 -10.00 -10.18
CA LEU A 11 27.33 -10.80 -9.11
C LEU A 11 26.47 -10.83 -7.83
N THR A 12 25.61 -9.83 -7.63
CA THR A 12 24.68 -9.78 -6.48
C THR A 12 23.51 -10.76 -6.60
N MET A 13 23.06 -11.08 -7.83
CA MET A 13 21.96 -12.05 -8.03
C MET A 13 22.35 -13.52 -7.82
N LEU A 14 23.65 -13.85 -7.84
CA LEU A 14 24.15 -15.20 -7.58
C LEU A 14 24.29 -15.53 -6.09
N LEU A 15 24.19 -14.54 -5.20
CA LEU A 15 24.38 -14.72 -3.75
C LEU A 15 23.10 -14.96 -2.95
N TYR A 16 21.92 -14.89 -3.56
CA TYR A 16 20.64 -15.13 -2.86
C TYR A 16 19.99 -16.50 -3.14
N CYS A 17 20.58 -17.35 -3.98
CA CYS A 17 20.20 -18.77 -4.07
C CYS A 17 20.92 -19.59 -3.00
N SER A 18 20.50 -19.45 -1.74
CA SER A 18 20.81 -20.42 -0.69
C SER A 18 19.50 -20.95 -0.10
N ILE A 19 19.00 -22.04 -0.67
CA ILE A 19 17.95 -22.88 -0.05
C ILE A 19 18.63 -23.68 1.09
N PRO A 20 18.00 -23.87 2.26
CA PRO A 20 18.58 -24.66 3.33
C PRO A 20 18.62 -26.14 2.95
N ALA A 21 19.82 -26.72 2.89
CA ALA A 21 20.01 -28.15 2.78
C ALA A 21 19.67 -28.82 4.12
N PHE A 22 18.63 -29.66 4.12
CA PHE A 22 18.34 -30.60 5.21
C PHE A 22 19.54 -31.53 5.43
N ALA A 23 19.98 -31.61 6.68
CA ALA A 23 21.03 -32.50 7.14
C ALA A 23 20.60 -33.97 7.11
N THR A 24 21.48 -34.85 6.64
CA THR A 24 21.62 -36.22 7.18
C THR A 24 23.10 -36.63 7.14
N ASP A 25 23.48 -37.37 8.19
CA ASP A 25 24.83 -37.69 8.64
C ASP A 25 25.73 -38.48 7.64
N SER A 26 27.03 -38.20 7.73
CA SER A 26 28.08 -39.14 8.18
C SER A 26 29.35 -39.21 7.32
N GLU A 27 30.45 -39.25 8.09
CA GLU A 27 31.76 -39.83 7.83
C GLU A 27 32.89 -39.00 7.17
N ILE A 28 33.97 -39.00 7.96
CA ILE A 28 35.28 -38.40 7.81
C ILE A 28 36.14 -39.29 6.90
N ALA A 29 36.82 -38.72 5.89
CA ALA A 29 38.08 -39.28 5.40
C ALA A 29 38.96 -38.23 4.69
N GLU A 30 40.13 -38.06 5.29
CA GLU A 30 41.40 -37.41 4.95
C GLU A 30 41.71 -37.02 3.47
N ASN A 31 42.17 -35.77 3.33
CA ASN A 31 43.08 -35.25 2.27
C ASN A 31 44.49 -35.88 2.46
N PRO A 32 45.40 -36.07 1.47
CA PRO A 32 45.76 -35.07 0.47
C PRO A 32 46.14 -35.59 -0.94
N LEU A 33 46.18 -34.71 -1.95
CA LEU A 33 47.25 -34.66 -2.98
C LEU A 33 47.07 -33.49 -3.98
N THR A 34 48.02 -32.55 -3.90
CA THR A 34 48.58 -31.68 -4.95
C THR A 34 47.67 -30.74 -5.74
N VAL A 35 47.80 -29.45 -5.39
CA VAL A 35 47.41 -28.25 -6.14
C VAL A 35 48.12 -28.22 -7.50
N SER A 36 47.33 -28.26 -8.57
CA SER A 36 47.69 -27.66 -9.86
C SER A 36 46.79 -26.44 -10.04
N ASP A 37 47.40 -25.25 -10.10
CA ASP A 37 46.72 -23.97 -10.30
C ASP A 37 45.70 -24.04 -11.45
N PRO A 38 44.43 -23.65 -11.25
CA PRO A 38 43.51 -23.50 -12.37
C PRO A 38 43.99 -22.32 -13.22
N ALA A 39 44.08 -22.56 -14.52
CA ALA A 39 44.33 -21.53 -15.53
C ALA A 39 43.34 -20.36 -15.35
N PRO A 40 43.76 -19.11 -15.60
CA PRO A 40 42.87 -17.95 -15.46
C PRO A 40 41.65 -18.14 -16.37
N PRO A 41 40.44 -17.74 -15.91
CA PRO A 41 39.22 -17.97 -16.66
C PRO A 41 39.36 -17.38 -18.06
N THR A 42 39.21 -18.25 -19.05
CA THR A 42 39.17 -17.90 -20.47
C THR A 42 38.10 -16.83 -20.69
N GLN A 43 38.49 -15.85 -21.49
CA GLN A 43 37.74 -14.66 -21.86
C GLN A 43 36.26 -14.99 -22.14
N GLN A 44 35.39 -14.35 -21.36
CA GLN A 44 33.95 -14.26 -21.62
C GLN A 44 33.77 -13.78 -23.06
N GLU A 45 33.06 -14.55 -23.89
CA GLU A 45 32.74 -14.14 -25.26
C GLU A 45 32.12 -12.74 -25.23
N PRO A 46 32.52 -11.84 -26.16
CA PRO A 46 31.91 -10.52 -26.22
C PRO A 46 30.39 -10.67 -26.36
N PRO A 47 29.58 -9.88 -25.64
CA PRO A 47 28.13 -10.00 -25.73
C PRO A 47 27.73 -9.84 -27.20
N ALA A 48 26.94 -10.81 -27.68
CA ALA A 48 26.34 -10.72 -29.01
C ALA A 48 25.65 -9.36 -29.14
N ALA A 49 25.72 -8.75 -30.34
CA ALA A 49 25.06 -7.48 -30.59
C ALA A 49 23.57 -7.57 -30.18
N PRO A 50 23.03 -6.55 -29.49
CA PRO A 50 21.65 -6.59 -29.02
C PRO A 50 20.72 -6.78 -30.23
N VAL A 51 19.89 -7.81 -30.18
CA VAL A 51 18.91 -8.13 -31.21
C VAL A 51 17.60 -7.46 -30.83
N THR A 52 17.04 -6.65 -31.73
CA THR A 52 15.70 -6.07 -31.59
C THR A 52 14.73 -6.79 -32.52
N VAL A 53 13.54 -7.13 -32.02
CA VAL A 53 12.49 -7.84 -32.74
C VAL A 53 11.14 -7.12 -32.59
N SER A 54 10.31 -7.20 -33.62
CA SER A 54 8.98 -6.56 -33.65
C SER A 54 7.85 -7.57 -33.85
N THR A 55 8.18 -8.82 -34.20
CA THR A 55 7.23 -9.88 -34.57
C THR A 55 7.55 -11.22 -33.92
N LEU A 56 6.56 -12.12 -33.88
CA LEU A 56 6.70 -13.47 -33.33
C LEU A 56 7.75 -14.31 -34.06
N ASP A 57 7.79 -14.25 -35.40
CA ASP A 57 8.75 -15.01 -36.20
C ASP A 57 10.19 -14.52 -35.98
N GLU A 58 10.38 -13.20 -35.84
CA GLU A 58 11.67 -12.61 -35.48
C GLU A 58 12.11 -13.04 -34.08
N LEU A 59 11.19 -13.03 -33.10
CA LEU A 59 11.48 -13.49 -31.74
C LEU A 59 11.92 -14.96 -31.74
N LYS A 60 11.19 -15.85 -32.39
CA LYS A 60 11.56 -17.27 -32.51
C LYS A 60 12.91 -17.47 -33.19
N THR A 61 13.16 -16.71 -34.25
CA THR A 61 14.44 -16.76 -34.98
C THR A 61 15.59 -16.27 -34.10
N ALA A 62 15.38 -15.20 -33.34
CA ALA A 62 16.35 -14.66 -32.40
C ALA A 62 16.65 -15.65 -31.26
N ILE A 63 15.63 -16.29 -30.68
CA ILE A 63 15.78 -17.34 -29.66
C ILE A 63 16.61 -18.52 -30.18
N ALA A 64 16.31 -18.99 -31.40
CA ALA A 64 17.04 -20.10 -32.01
C ALA A 64 18.53 -19.76 -32.20
N ALA A 65 18.82 -18.55 -32.68
CA ALA A 65 20.18 -18.07 -32.95
C ALA A 65 20.94 -17.60 -31.70
N ALA A 66 20.25 -17.27 -30.61
CA ALA A 66 20.86 -16.73 -29.40
C ALA A 66 21.83 -17.72 -28.73
N PRO A 67 22.94 -17.23 -28.13
CA PRO A 67 23.76 -18.03 -27.22
C PRO A 67 22.98 -18.42 -25.95
N ASN A 68 23.59 -19.23 -25.07
CA ASN A 68 22.93 -19.71 -23.83
C ASN A 68 22.50 -18.60 -22.88
N VAL A 69 23.11 -17.41 -22.97
CA VAL A 69 22.75 -16.21 -22.20
C VAL A 69 22.63 -15.05 -23.17
N ALA A 70 21.45 -14.45 -23.30
CA ALA A 70 21.21 -13.36 -24.25
C ALA A 70 20.12 -12.39 -23.79
N ILE A 71 20.19 -11.15 -24.28
CA ILE A 71 19.12 -10.16 -24.15
C ILE A 71 18.53 -9.93 -25.54
N ILE A 72 17.20 -10.02 -25.65
CA ILE A 72 16.44 -9.70 -26.87
C ILE A 72 15.55 -8.51 -26.53
N TYR A 73 15.66 -7.46 -27.34
CA TYR A 73 14.84 -6.25 -27.21
C TYR A 73 13.59 -6.36 -28.06
N ILE A 74 12.45 -5.94 -27.53
CA ILE A 74 11.17 -5.94 -28.23
C ILE A 74 10.73 -4.48 -28.41
N ASP A 75 10.46 -4.06 -29.64
CA ASP A 75 10.05 -2.68 -29.99
C ASP A 75 8.59 -2.55 -30.46
N ASN A 76 7.86 -3.67 -30.46
CA ASN A 76 6.45 -3.74 -30.80
C ASN A 76 5.79 -4.92 -30.06
N CYS A 77 4.50 -4.81 -29.72
CA CYS A 77 3.80 -5.86 -28.99
C CYS A 77 3.76 -7.15 -29.82
N ILE A 78 4.22 -8.26 -29.22
CA ILE A 78 4.21 -9.57 -29.86
C ILE A 78 3.01 -10.36 -29.36
N MET A 79 2.09 -10.64 -30.28
CA MET A 79 0.94 -11.51 -30.05
C MET A 79 1.34 -12.98 -30.16
N ILE A 80 0.95 -13.80 -29.18
CA ILE A 80 1.12 -15.27 -29.20
C ILE A 80 -0.26 -15.91 -28.99
N SER A 81 -0.71 -16.71 -29.96
CA SER A 81 -1.99 -17.43 -29.90
C SER A 81 -1.82 -18.83 -30.49
N ASP A 82 -2.53 -19.80 -29.93
CA ASP A 82 -2.55 -21.21 -30.38
C ASP A 82 -1.17 -21.91 -30.40
N GLU A 83 -0.21 -21.36 -29.66
CA GLU A 83 1.11 -21.93 -29.49
C GLU A 83 1.81 -21.43 -28.22
N THR A 84 2.89 -22.11 -27.83
CA THR A 84 3.74 -21.69 -26.71
C THR A 84 5.16 -21.41 -27.20
N VAL A 85 5.66 -20.20 -26.94
CA VAL A 85 7.06 -19.85 -27.14
C VAL A 85 7.81 -20.22 -25.86
N SER A 86 8.86 -21.04 -25.98
CA SER A 86 9.63 -21.51 -24.82
C SER A 86 11.13 -21.53 -25.07
N THR A 87 11.89 -21.49 -23.99
CA THR A 87 13.35 -21.60 -24.02
C THR A 87 13.88 -22.31 -22.76
N GLU A 88 14.97 -23.07 -22.93
CA GLU A 88 15.80 -23.57 -21.82
C GLU A 88 17.10 -22.76 -21.66
N LYS A 89 17.35 -21.79 -22.56
CA LYS A 89 18.44 -20.82 -22.47
C LYS A 89 18.04 -19.68 -21.54
N ILE A 90 19.01 -19.02 -20.93
CA ILE A 90 18.81 -17.82 -20.10
C ILE A 90 18.60 -16.63 -21.04
N ILE A 91 17.37 -16.42 -21.49
CA ILE A 91 17.01 -15.31 -22.37
C ILE A 91 16.23 -14.27 -21.58
N THR A 92 16.78 -13.05 -21.56
CA THR A 92 16.09 -11.88 -21.04
C THR A 92 15.35 -11.17 -22.17
N LEU A 93 14.03 -11.03 -22.04
CA LEU A 93 13.22 -10.15 -22.88
C LEU A 93 13.14 -8.78 -22.20
N ALA A 94 13.57 -7.76 -22.92
CA ALA A 94 13.53 -6.37 -22.46
C ALA A 94 12.83 -5.52 -23.51
N ARG A 95 12.20 -4.43 -23.10
CA ARG A 95 11.59 -3.50 -24.05
C ARG A 95 12.67 -2.60 -24.68
N ALA A 96 12.53 -2.30 -25.96
CA ALA A 96 13.49 -1.49 -26.73
C ALA A 96 13.32 0.00 -26.44
N ASP A 97 14.40 0.78 -26.57
CA ASP A 97 14.40 2.23 -26.30
C ASP A 97 13.29 2.95 -27.07
N GLY A 98 12.48 3.74 -26.35
CA GLY A 98 11.36 4.50 -26.91
C GLY A 98 10.07 3.71 -27.16
N TYR A 99 10.08 2.38 -27.02
CA TYR A 99 8.86 1.59 -27.01
C TYR A 99 8.21 1.62 -25.61
N ALA A 100 6.90 1.81 -25.54
CA ALA A 100 6.13 1.95 -24.30
C ALA A 100 4.79 1.17 -24.30
N GLY A 101 4.54 0.31 -25.30
CA GLY A 101 3.34 -0.54 -25.34
C GLY A 101 3.48 -1.80 -24.49
N ASP A 102 2.70 -2.83 -24.73
CA ASP A 102 2.87 -4.12 -24.04
C ASP A 102 4.00 -4.94 -24.65
N LEU A 103 4.72 -5.76 -23.89
CA LEU A 103 5.79 -6.59 -24.47
C LEU A 103 5.22 -7.79 -25.23
N ILE A 104 4.41 -8.57 -24.53
CA ILE A 104 3.76 -9.78 -25.03
C ILE A 104 2.27 -9.68 -24.76
N SER A 105 1.43 -10.02 -25.74
CA SER A 105 0.01 -10.29 -25.51
C SER A 105 -0.29 -11.75 -25.86
N LEU A 106 -0.90 -12.45 -24.92
CA LEU A 106 -1.32 -13.83 -25.07
C LEU A 106 -2.80 -13.86 -25.47
N GLY A 107 -3.05 -14.33 -26.68
CA GLY A 107 -4.39 -14.67 -27.15
C GLY A 107 -4.79 -16.09 -26.75
N SER A 108 -5.85 -16.61 -27.36
CA SER A 108 -6.40 -17.92 -27.01
C SER A 108 -5.33 -19.00 -27.12
N ASN A 109 -5.17 -19.83 -26.08
CA ASN A 109 -4.18 -20.90 -25.98
C ASN A 109 -2.72 -20.44 -26.19
N GLY A 110 -2.44 -19.14 -26.08
CA GLY A 110 -1.11 -18.56 -26.18
C GLY A 110 -0.28 -18.86 -24.95
N GLY A 111 1.01 -19.17 -25.13
CA GLY A 111 1.89 -19.48 -24.02
C GLY A 111 3.28 -18.89 -24.12
N ILE A 112 3.89 -18.62 -22.96
CA ILE A 112 5.28 -18.23 -22.83
C ILE A 112 5.94 -18.95 -21.65
N SER A 113 7.12 -19.54 -21.88
CA SER A 113 7.80 -20.35 -20.85
C SER A 113 9.32 -20.20 -20.82
N GLY A 114 9.89 -20.06 -19.62
CA GLY A 114 11.35 -20.08 -19.40
C GLY A 114 12.09 -18.76 -19.63
N PHE A 115 11.38 -17.63 -19.71
CA PHE A 115 11.99 -16.32 -19.98
C PHE A 115 12.22 -15.51 -18.70
N THR A 116 13.28 -14.69 -18.71
CA THR A 116 13.41 -13.58 -17.77
C THR A 116 12.87 -12.31 -18.43
N PHE A 117 12.02 -11.57 -17.74
CA PHE A 117 11.58 -10.25 -18.14
C PHE A 117 12.22 -9.23 -17.22
N TYR A 118 12.87 -8.23 -17.82
CA TYR A 118 13.53 -7.17 -17.08
C TYR A 118 13.25 -5.82 -17.74
N ASP A 119 12.53 -4.94 -17.03
CA ASP A 119 12.24 -3.59 -17.51
C ASP A 119 12.61 -2.55 -16.45
N THR A 120 13.77 -1.93 -16.61
CA THR A 120 14.28 -0.90 -15.67
C THR A 120 13.86 0.51 -16.05
N ARG A 121 13.15 0.68 -17.16
CA ARG A 121 12.89 2.02 -17.68
C ARG A 121 11.71 2.65 -16.97
N ASP A 122 11.82 3.95 -16.75
CA ASP A 122 10.82 4.75 -16.04
C ASP A 122 9.60 5.00 -16.95
N PHE A 123 8.86 3.94 -17.26
CA PHE A 123 7.55 4.04 -17.89
C PHE A 123 6.47 3.85 -16.83
N SER A 124 5.54 4.79 -16.76
CA SER A 124 4.31 4.59 -15.99
C SER A 124 3.29 3.86 -16.85
N ASN A 125 2.68 2.81 -16.30
CA ASN A 125 1.53 2.09 -16.84
C ASN A 125 1.79 1.20 -18.06
N THR A 126 2.84 0.38 -18.03
CA THR A 126 3.13 -0.60 -19.09
C THR A 126 2.86 -2.02 -18.64
N ILE A 127 2.49 -2.91 -19.55
CA ILE A 127 2.32 -4.34 -19.26
C ILE A 127 3.48 -5.13 -19.89
N ILE A 128 4.02 -6.10 -19.17
CA ILE A 128 4.98 -7.05 -19.72
C ILE A 128 4.23 -8.18 -20.45
N VAL A 129 3.32 -8.88 -19.76
CA VAL A 129 2.48 -9.92 -20.37
C VAL A 129 1.01 -9.59 -20.15
N GLY A 130 0.33 -9.17 -21.22
CA GLY A 130 -1.13 -9.04 -21.26
C GLY A 130 -1.79 -10.35 -21.66
N VAL A 131 -2.94 -10.66 -21.08
CA VAL A 131 -3.76 -11.83 -21.45
C VAL A 131 -5.16 -11.36 -21.82
N ASP A 132 -5.48 -11.42 -23.11
CA ASP A 132 -6.72 -10.86 -23.67
C ASP A 132 -7.79 -11.93 -23.97
N ALA A 133 -7.47 -13.21 -23.79
CA ALA A 133 -8.32 -14.33 -24.21
C ALA A 133 -8.20 -15.55 -23.28
N GLU A 134 -8.66 -16.72 -23.74
CA GLU A 134 -8.83 -17.91 -22.91
C GLU A 134 -7.62 -18.87 -22.94
N ASN A 135 -7.36 -19.52 -21.81
CA ASN A 135 -6.40 -20.60 -21.63
C ASN A 135 -4.93 -20.22 -21.90
N ALA A 136 -4.54 -19.00 -21.54
CA ALA A 136 -3.15 -18.58 -21.62
C ALA A 136 -2.27 -19.32 -20.61
N MET A 137 -1.00 -19.56 -20.97
CA MET A 137 -0.03 -20.25 -20.12
C MET A 137 1.23 -19.40 -19.92
N ILE A 138 1.57 -19.11 -18.67
CA ILE A 138 2.79 -18.40 -18.29
C ILE A 138 3.53 -19.28 -17.31
N GLU A 139 4.71 -19.77 -17.69
CA GLU A 139 5.37 -20.83 -16.94
C GLU A 139 6.88 -20.61 -16.79
N ARG A 140 7.46 -20.88 -15.62
CA ARG A 140 8.93 -20.78 -15.39
C ARG A 140 9.51 -19.42 -15.79
N CYS A 141 8.73 -18.36 -15.66
CA CYS A 141 9.16 -17.02 -16.01
C CYS A 141 9.63 -16.26 -14.77
N ILE A 142 10.64 -15.42 -14.95
CA ILE A 142 11.16 -14.52 -13.91
C ILE A 142 10.81 -13.10 -14.33
N PHE A 143 10.22 -12.33 -13.43
CA PHE A 143 9.85 -10.94 -13.64
C PHE A 143 10.57 -10.06 -12.62
N SER A 144 11.27 -9.04 -13.11
CA SER A 144 11.93 -8.03 -12.30
C SER A 144 11.83 -6.67 -12.99
N GLY A 145 11.60 -5.62 -12.22
CA GLY A 145 11.26 -4.29 -12.70
C GLY A 145 12.01 -3.19 -11.96
N ASN A 146 11.55 -1.96 -12.16
CA ASN A 146 12.04 -0.79 -11.44
C ASN A 146 11.04 -0.42 -10.35
N GLU A 147 11.51 -0.29 -9.10
CA GLU A 147 10.72 0.09 -7.92
C GLU A 147 9.97 1.44 -8.09
N ASN A 148 10.45 2.31 -8.99
CA ASN A 148 9.84 3.60 -9.26
C ASN A 148 8.90 3.60 -10.48
N ALA A 149 8.79 2.47 -11.18
CA ALA A 149 7.95 2.32 -12.38
C ALA A 149 6.70 1.49 -12.07
N LEU A 150 5.53 2.02 -12.46
CA LEU A 150 4.25 1.29 -12.36
C LEU A 150 4.10 0.35 -13.56
N THR A 151 4.91 -0.70 -13.59
CA THR A 151 4.83 -1.76 -14.60
C THR A 151 4.00 -2.93 -14.08
N TRP A 152 3.02 -3.39 -14.84
CA TRP A 152 2.35 -4.66 -14.57
C TRP A 152 3.12 -5.79 -15.24
N PHE A 153 3.55 -6.76 -14.46
CA PHE A 153 4.22 -7.94 -14.99
C PHE A 153 3.24 -8.83 -15.74
N ILE A 154 2.13 -9.18 -15.09
CA ILE A 154 1.05 -9.93 -15.73
C ILE A 154 -0.28 -9.20 -15.51
N CYS A 155 -0.99 -8.90 -16.58
CA CYS A 155 -2.35 -8.38 -16.54
C CYS A 155 -3.30 -9.33 -17.27
N VAL A 156 -4.34 -9.82 -16.59
CA VAL A 156 -5.26 -10.83 -17.11
C VAL A 156 -6.67 -10.30 -17.23
N CYS A 157 -7.16 -10.25 -18.46
CA CYS A 157 -8.54 -9.96 -18.83
C CYS A 157 -9.34 -11.22 -19.22
N GLY A 158 -8.66 -12.31 -19.59
CA GLY A 158 -9.29 -13.58 -19.96
C GLY A 158 -9.03 -14.69 -18.93
N SER A 159 -8.51 -15.84 -19.36
CA SER A 159 -8.11 -16.90 -18.43
C SER A 159 -6.65 -17.31 -18.59
N ALA A 160 -5.96 -17.48 -17.47
CA ALA A 160 -4.53 -17.77 -17.46
C ALA A 160 -4.14 -18.75 -16.34
N SER A 161 -3.17 -19.61 -16.64
CA SER A 161 -2.41 -20.36 -15.64
C SER A 161 -1.01 -19.75 -15.53
N VAL A 162 -0.65 -19.30 -14.34
CA VAL A 162 0.67 -18.77 -13.99
C VAL A 162 1.35 -19.79 -13.07
N VAL A 163 2.42 -20.43 -13.54
CA VAL A 163 3.00 -21.60 -12.86
C VAL A 163 4.50 -21.48 -12.73
N ASN A 164 5.07 -21.81 -11.57
CA ASN A 164 6.52 -21.79 -11.36
C ASN A 164 7.18 -20.43 -11.70
N CYS A 165 6.48 -19.33 -11.49
CA CYS A 165 6.97 -18.00 -11.81
C CYS A 165 7.51 -17.28 -10.58
N TYR A 166 8.51 -16.43 -10.80
CA TYR A 166 9.15 -15.63 -9.76
C TYR A 166 9.00 -14.14 -10.07
N PHE A 167 8.56 -13.37 -9.09
CA PHE A 167 8.33 -11.93 -9.19
C PHE A 167 9.10 -11.23 -8.07
N ALA A 168 9.95 -10.29 -8.43
CA ALA A 168 10.71 -9.47 -7.49
C ALA A 168 10.97 -8.08 -8.05
N ASP A 169 11.51 -7.19 -7.22
CA ASP A 169 12.02 -5.86 -7.59
C ASP A 169 11.01 -4.98 -8.36
N GLY A 170 10.20 -4.20 -7.64
CA GLY A 170 9.23 -3.28 -8.24
C GLY A 170 8.13 -3.95 -9.10
N GLY A 171 7.23 -3.14 -9.65
CA GLY A 171 6.14 -3.58 -10.52
C GLY A 171 5.04 -4.41 -9.84
N PHE A 172 3.84 -4.41 -10.41
CA PHE A 172 2.74 -5.25 -9.93
C PHE A 172 2.92 -6.66 -10.50
N ALA A 173 3.05 -7.65 -9.62
CA ALA A 173 3.27 -9.04 -10.01
C ALA A 173 2.14 -9.59 -10.87
N ILE A 174 0.90 -9.52 -10.36
CA ILE A 174 -0.27 -10.07 -11.04
C ILE A 174 -1.46 -9.15 -10.82
N GLN A 175 -2.05 -8.69 -11.92
CA GLN A 175 -3.33 -8.00 -11.94
C GLN A 175 -4.36 -8.88 -12.65
N ASN A 176 -5.34 -9.39 -11.91
CA ASN A 176 -6.53 -10.04 -12.45
C ASN A 176 -7.67 -9.02 -12.52
N THR A 177 -8.22 -8.77 -13.71
CA THR A 177 -9.36 -7.86 -13.88
C THR A 177 -10.67 -8.54 -13.48
N ASP A 178 -11.76 -7.79 -13.47
CA ASP A 178 -13.10 -8.21 -13.04
C ASP A 178 -13.68 -9.37 -13.87
N ILE A 179 -13.26 -9.49 -15.13
CA ILE A 179 -13.66 -10.57 -16.04
C ILE A 179 -12.64 -11.73 -16.08
N GLY A 180 -11.51 -11.59 -15.37
CA GLY A 180 -10.40 -12.52 -15.47
C GLY A 180 -10.54 -13.75 -14.55
N THR A 181 -10.05 -14.89 -15.03
CA THR A 181 -9.97 -16.15 -14.27
C THR A 181 -8.53 -16.67 -14.25
N VAL A 182 -7.88 -16.61 -13.09
CA VAL A 182 -6.44 -16.91 -12.97
C VAL A 182 -6.21 -18.04 -11.98
N THR A 183 -5.33 -18.97 -12.36
CA THR A 183 -4.72 -19.91 -11.42
C THR A 183 -3.24 -19.58 -11.28
N VAL A 184 -2.80 -19.31 -10.05
CA VAL A 184 -1.40 -19.06 -9.69
C VAL A 184 -0.90 -20.24 -8.88
N ARG A 185 0.15 -20.92 -9.35
CA ARG A 185 0.65 -22.14 -8.71
C ARG A 185 2.16 -22.16 -8.60
N ASP A 186 2.69 -22.60 -7.46
CA ASP A 186 4.12 -22.79 -7.24
C ASP A 186 4.93 -21.51 -7.54
N CYS A 187 4.33 -20.33 -7.31
CA CYS A 187 4.95 -19.05 -7.62
C CYS A 187 5.55 -18.40 -6.38
N THR A 188 6.40 -17.39 -6.58
CA THR A 188 6.94 -16.57 -5.49
C THR A 188 6.87 -15.10 -5.86
N VAL A 189 6.28 -14.29 -4.97
CA VAL A 189 6.24 -12.82 -5.04
C VAL A 189 6.97 -12.28 -3.80
N VAL A 190 8.12 -11.65 -3.99
CA VAL A 190 8.99 -11.26 -2.88
C VAL A 190 9.70 -9.93 -3.10
N GLY A 191 9.81 -9.14 -2.04
CA GLY A 191 10.60 -7.90 -2.06
C GLY A 191 10.03 -6.82 -2.97
N VAL A 192 8.76 -6.94 -3.38
CA VAL A 192 8.11 -5.97 -4.25
C VAL A 192 7.69 -4.77 -3.42
N SER A 193 8.33 -3.64 -3.69
CA SER A 193 8.01 -2.35 -3.07
C SER A 193 7.24 -1.47 -4.03
N LEU A 194 5.95 -1.24 -3.73
CA LEU A 194 5.09 -0.37 -4.52
C LEU A 194 4.78 0.95 -3.80
N PRO A 195 4.60 2.05 -4.56
CA PRO A 195 4.11 3.32 -4.00
C PRO A 195 2.80 3.13 -3.22
N ASP A 196 2.56 4.01 -2.25
CA ASP A 196 1.30 4.10 -1.48
C ASP A 196 0.87 2.81 -0.73
N GLY A 197 1.79 1.84 -0.55
CA GLY A 197 1.51 0.59 0.17
C GLY A 197 0.65 -0.41 -0.62
N GLU A 198 0.64 -0.31 -1.95
CA GLU A 198 -0.17 -1.16 -2.81
C GLU A 198 0.27 -2.64 -2.75
N SER A 199 -0.70 -3.52 -3.01
CA SER A 199 -0.48 -4.96 -3.10
C SER A 199 0.04 -5.35 -4.48
N PRO A 200 1.13 -6.14 -4.57
CA PRO A 200 1.67 -6.63 -5.84
C PRO A 200 0.75 -7.65 -6.53
N VAL A 201 -0.14 -8.30 -5.76
CA VAL A 201 -1.17 -9.19 -6.30
C VAL A 201 -2.53 -8.52 -6.12
N LEU A 202 -3.20 -8.25 -7.24
CA LEU A 202 -4.50 -7.60 -7.30
C LEU A 202 -5.51 -8.56 -7.95
N ASN A 203 -6.57 -8.92 -7.23
CA ASN A 203 -7.64 -9.76 -7.76
C ASN A 203 -8.98 -9.01 -7.80
N ASN A 204 -9.50 -8.75 -9.00
CA ASN A 204 -10.86 -8.23 -9.19
C ASN A 204 -11.84 -9.28 -9.74
N GLY A 205 -11.33 -10.36 -10.35
CA GLY A 205 -12.11 -11.45 -10.93
C GLY A 205 -12.07 -12.70 -10.07
N THR A 206 -11.85 -13.86 -10.69
CA THR A 206 -11.67 -15.14 -9.97
C THR A 206 -10.21 -15.54 -9.96
N MET A 207 -9.63 -15.72 -8.77
CA MET A 207 -8.25 -16.17 -8.60
C MET A 207 -8.19 -17.39 -7.68
N THR A 208 -7.42 -18.39 -8.10
CA THR A 208 -7.02 -19.53 -7.26
C THR A 208 -5.52 -19.52 -7.09
N MET A 209 -5.04 -19.45 -5.85
CA MET A 209 -3.63 -19.53 -5.51
C MET A 209 -3.33 -20.86 -4.83
N GLU A 210 -2.32 -21.57 -5.32
CA GLU A 210 -1.90 -22.89 -4.86
C GLU A 210 -0.37 -22.89 -4.60
N HIS A 211 0.07 -23.27 -3.41
CA HIS A 211 1.51 -23.41 -3.08
C HIS A 211 2.35 -22.19 -3.48
N THR A 212 1.79 -20.99 -3.31
CA THR A 212 2.39 -19.73 -3.76
C THR A 212 2.81 -18.90 -2.54
N ASN A 213 4.02 -18.36 -2.59
CA ASN A 213 4.59 -17.56 -1.51
C ASN A 213 4.51 -16.08 -1.86
N VAL A 214 3.96 -15.26 -0.95
CA VAL A 214 3.85 -13.80 -1.09
C VAL A 214 4.34 -13.17 0.22
N TYR A 215 5.58 -12.69 0.24
CA TYR A 215 6.21 -12.21 1.47
C TYR A 215 7.21 -11.07 1.26
N GLN A 216 7.49 -10.31 2.32
CA GLN A 216 8.43 -9.17 2.29
C GLN A 216 8.09 -8.11 1.24
N ASN A 217 6.82 -7.97 0.88
CA ASN A 217 6.35 -6.93 -0.02
C ASN A 217 5.76 -5.75 0.77
N THR A 218 5.41 -4.66 0.08
CA THR A 218 4.71 -3.51 0.70
C THR A 218 3.34 -3.85 1.27
N SER A 219 2.70 -4.86 0.70
CA SER A 219 1.43 -5.49 1.11
C SER A 219 1.34 -6.84 0.38
N GLY A 220 0.43 -7.73 0.76
CA GLY A 220 0.30 -9.08 0.20
C GLY A 220 -0.66 -9.13 -1.00
N VAL A 221 -1.91 -9.52 -0.74
CA VAL A 221 -2.96 -9.69 -1.76
C VAL A 221 -4.13 -8.75 -1.50
N LEU A 222 -4.53 -7.98 -2.52
CA LEU A 222 -5.81 -7.27 -2.51
C LEU A 222 -6.85 -8.09 -3.26
N ASN A 223 -7.91 -8.51 -2.57
CA ASN A 223 -9.01 -9.25 -3.16
C ASN A 223 -10.29 -8.41 -3.22
N ASN A 224 -10.69 -7.96 -4.40
CA ASN A 224 -12.01 -7.37 -4.67
C ASN A 224 -12.98 -8.38 -5.32
N GLY A 225 -12.50 -9.56 -5.73
CA GLY A 225 -13.26 -10.58 -6.45
C GLY A 225 -13.46 -11.86 -5.63
N ASN A 226 -13.31 -13.01 -6.27
CA ASN A 226 -13.32 -14.32 -5.60
C ASN A 226 -11.89 -14.87 -5.52
N LEU A 227 -11.39 -15.06 -4.30
CA LEU A 227 -10.05 -15.59 -4.03
C LEU A 227 -10.15 -16.92 -3.30
N THR A 228 -9.52 -17.95 -3.87
CA THR A 228 -9.25 -19.22 -3.21
C THR A 228 -7.76 -19.34 -2.91
N VAL A 229 -7.40 -19.63 -1.66
CA VAL A 229 -6.02 -19.78 -1.20
C VAL A 229 -5.80 -21.19 -0.64
N ASN A 230 -4.93 -21.95 -1.28
CA ASN A 230 -4.63 -23.33 -0.93
C ASN A 230 -3.13 -23.53 -0.72
N GLY A 231 -2.71 -23.91 0.50
CA GLY A 231 -1.31 -24.19 0.81
C GLY A 231 -0.33 -23.04 0.50
N CYS A 232 -0.78 -21.79 0.58
CA CYS A 232 0.03 -20.61 0.27
C CYS A 232 0.60 -19.98 1.55
N GLU A 233 1.80 -19.40 1.44
CA GLU A 233 2.40 -18.59 2.49
C GLU A 233 2.28 -17.11 2.11
N ILE A 234 1.22 -16.45 2.56
CA ILE A 234 0.97 -15.02 2.36
C ILE A 234 1.21 -14.34 3.70
N ALA A 235 2.45 -13.90 3.94
CA ALA A 235 2.92 -13.50 5.26
C ALA A 235 4.06 -12.49 5.20
N ASP A 236 4.34 -11.81 6.31
CA ASP A 236 5.47 -10.88 6.45
C ASP A 236 5.45 -9.70 5.44
N ASN A 237 4.26 -9.28 5.02
CA ASN A 237 4.04 -8.09 4.17
C ASN A 237 3.67 -6.83 4.98
N ILE A 238 3.98 -6.83 6.27
CA ILE A 238 3.55 -5.81 7.25
C ILE A 238 4.58 -4.70 7.49
N SER A 239 5.82 -4.88 7.01
CA SER A 239 6.97 -4.03 7.38
C SER A 239 6.80 -2.53 7.04
N THR A 240 5.96 -2.22 6.07
CA THR A 240 5.63 -0.85 5.64
C THR A 240 4.22 -0.40 6.05
N GLY A 241 3.57 -1.12 6.97
CA GLY A 241 2.17 -0.90 7.33
C GLY A 241 1.17 -1.54 6.36
N GLY A 242 1.62 -2.50 5.55
CA GLY A 242 0.77 -3.33 4.71
C GLY A 242 0.05 -4.43 5.48
N VAL A 243 -0.71 -5.25 4.74
CA VAL A 243 -1.46 -6.41 5.27
C VAL A 243 -1.22 -7.62 4.37
N ASP A 244 -1.41 -8.82 4.89
CA ASP A 244 -1.16 -10.02 4.10
C ASP A 244 -2.31 -10.30 3.11
N ILE A 245 -3.56 -10.14 3.55
CA ILE A 245 -4.73 -10.19 2.66
C ILE A 245 -5.68 -9.03 3.00
N ASP A 246 -5.91 -8.11 2.06
CA ASP A 246 -7.00 -7.13 2.11
C ASP A 246 -8.20 -7.73 1.36
N ASN A 247 -9.14 -8.34 2.10
CA ASN A 247 -10.34 -8.92 1.53
C ASN A 247 -11.47 -7.89 1.44
N ARG A 248 -12.04 -7.73 0.25
CA ARG A 248 -13.22 -6.91 -0.07
C ARG A 248 -14.24 -7.63 -0.96
N GLY A 249 -13.94 -8.87 -1.34
CA GLY A 249 -14.83 -9.77 -2.06
C GLY A 249 -15.03 -11.06 -1.28
N THR A 250 -15.05 -12.20 -1.97
CA THR A 250 -15.19 -13.53 -1.37
C THR A 250 -13.83 -14.19 -1.20
N LEU A 251 -13.59 -14.77 -0.03
CA LEU A 251 -12.35 -15.44 0.34
C LEU A 251 -12.61 -16.87 0.83
N SER A 252 -11.88 -17.83 0.30
CA SER A 252 -11.82 -19.20 0.82
C SER A 252 -10.35 -19.59 1.06
N ILE A 253 -10.05 -20.16 2.22
CA ILE A 253 -8.71 -20.55 2.64
C ILE A 253 -8.74 -22.01 3.13
N SER A 254 -7.87 -22.85 2.57
CA SER A 254 -7.71 -24.24 3.02
C SER A 254 -7.17 -24.33 4.45
N ALA A 255 -7.34 -25.49 5.10
CA ALA A 255 -6.81 -25.72 6.45
C ALA A 255 -5.28 -25.89 6.53
N ASP A 256 -4.59 -25.96 5.38
CA ASP A 256 -3.15 -26.24 5.30
C ASP A 256 -2.36 -24.92 5.29
N THR A 257 -2.48 -24.17 6.38
CA THR A 257 -1.48 -23.15 6.72
C THR A 257 -0.44 -23.82 7.60
N ALA A 258 0.80 -23.34 7.59
CA ALA A 258 1.87 -23.87 8.44
C ALA A 258 1.55 -23.65 9.95
N ASP A 259 2.54 -23.31 10.76
CA ASP A 259 2.36 -22.90 12.16
C ASP A 259 1.75 -21.48 12.32
N ARG A 260 1.10 -20.95 11.28
CA ARG A 260 0.56 -19.59 11.21
C ARG A 260 -0.97 -19.61 11.08
N GLY A 261 -1.62 -18.67 11.78
CA GLY A 261 -3.05 -18.40 11.71
C GLY A 261 -3.34 -17.07 11.02
N PHE A 262 -4.58 -16.90 10.53
CA PHE A 262 -5.04 -15.63 9.98
C PHE A 262 -5.77 -14.83 11.07
N TYR A 263 -5.27 -13.64 11.36
CA TYR A 263 -5.81 -12.73 12.38
C TYR A 263 -6.43 -11.51 11.73
N LYS A 264 -7.61 -11.10 12.17
CA LYS A 264 -8.22 -9.84 11.72
C LYS A 264 -7.46 -8.67 12.32
N THR A 265 -7.08 -7.71 11.49
CA THR A 265 -6.29 -6.54 11.91
C THR A 265 -7.01 -5.63 12.90
N ASP A 266 -8.33 -5.57 12.86
CA ASP A 266 -9.17 -4.67 13.67
C ASP A 266 -9.48 -5.22 15.07
N THR A 267 -9.71 -6.52 15.18
CA THR A 267 -10.07 -7.18 16.45
C THR A 267 -8.95 -8.00 17.07
N GLY A 268 -7.93 -8.39 16.28
CA GLY A 268 -6.93 -9.38 16.69
C GLY A 268 -7.47 -10.80 16.81
N GLU A 269 -8.72 -11.04 16.38
CA GLU A 269 -9.34 -12.37 16.43
C GLU A 269 -8.76 -13.28 15.34
N GLU A 270 -8.36 -14.49 15.73
CA GLU A 270 -7.96 -15.54 14.79
C GLU A 270 -9.19 -16.17 14.13
N VAL A 271 -9.19 -16.31 12.81
CA VAL A 271 -10.24 -17.04 12.11
C VAL A 271 -9.95 -18.55 12.08
N THR A 272 -10.99 -19.34 12.28
CA THR A 272 -10.88 -20.81 12.19
C THR A 272 -10.81 -21.25 10.73
N LEU A 273 -9.79 -22.05 10.40
CA LEU A 273 -9.64 -22.68 9.09
C LEU A 273 -10.22 -24.12 9.08
N PRO A 274 -10.71 -24.65 7.95
CA PRO A 274 -10.80 -23.98 6.65
C PRO A 274 -11.84 -22.87 6.65
N LEU A 275 -11.51 -21.76 5.99
CA LEU A 275 -12.42 -20.64 5.77
C LEU A 275 -13.08 -20.82 4.41
N SER A 276 -14.40 -20.70 4.33
CA SER A 276 -15.14 -20.91 3.08
C SER A 276 -16.11 -19.76 2.85
N GLU A 277 -16.07 -19.19 1.65
CA GLU A 277 -16.99 -18.14 1.19
C GLU A 277 -17.10 -16.94 2.15
N TYR A 278 -16.01 -16.57 2.81
CA TYR A 278 -15.97 -15.40 3.70
C TYR A 278 -16.08 -14.12 2.88
N SER A 279 -17.14 -13.35 3.10
CA SER A 279 -17.49 -12.19 2.30
C SER A 279 -17.32 -10.84 3.01
N ASP A 280 -17.04 -10.86 4.32
CA ASP A 280 -16.92 -9.62 5.07
C ASP A 280 -15.63 -8.88 4.64
N PRO A 281 -15.70 -7.56 4.39
CA PRO A 281 -14.49 -6.79 4.16
C PRO A 281 -13.60 -6.86 5.40
N THR A 282 -12.40 -7.41 5.25
CA THR A 282 -11.50 -7.68 6.38
C THR A 282 -10.06 -7.70 5.89
N MET A 283 -9.20 -6.99 6.60
CA MET A 283 -7.77 -7.08 6.42
C MET A 283 -7.21 -8.12 7.39
N PHE A 284 -6.46 -9.08 6.88
CA PHE A 284 -5.87 -10.19 7.61
C PHE A 284 -4.35 -10.09 7.68
N LEU A 285 -3.81 -10.51 8.81
CA LEU A 285 -2.39 -10.79 9.02
C LEU A 285 -2.19 -12.29 9.21
N CYS A 286 -1.18 -12.86 8.57
CA CYS A 286 -0.78 -14.24 8.74
C CYS A 286 0.38 -14.30 9.73
N LEU A 287 0.11 -14.68 10.97
CA LEU A 287 1.06 -14.62 12.08
C LEU A 287 1.16 -15.97 12.77
N THR A 288 2.33 -16.25 13.35
CA THR A 288 2.43 -17.28 14.39
C THR A 288 1.73 -16.81 15.67
N GLU A 289 1.38 -17.74 16.56
CA GLU A 289 0.74 -17.39 17.85
C GLU A 289 1.61 -16.42 18.69
N GLU A 290 2.94 -16.57 18.62
CA GLU A 290 3.89 -15.67 19.29
C GLU A 290 3.88 -14.27 18.69
N GLN A 291 3.94 -14.16 17.36
CA GLN A 291 3.85 -12.88 16.65
C GLN A 291 2.51 -12.19 16.88
N ALA A 292 1.41 -12.92 16.91
CA ALA A 292 0.09 -12.35 17.18
C ALA A 292 0.00 -11.76 18.60
N LYS A 293 0.54 -12.47 19.61
CA LYS A 293 0.60 -11.96 20.99
C LYS A 293 1.39 -10.67 21.10
N GLU A 294 2.51 -10.57 20.38
CA GLU A 294 3.33 -9.35 20.35
C GLU A 294 2.63 -8.22 19.60
N TYR A 295 2.06 -8.51 18.43
CA TYR A 295 1.44 -7.51 17.55
C TYR A 295 0.18 -6.89 18.16
N PHE A 296 -0.67 -7.70 18.80
CA PHE A 296 -1.92 -7.25 19.43
C PHE A 296 -1.77 -6.93 20.93
N ALA A 297 -0.55 -6.91 21.47
CA ALA A 297 -0.32 -6.52 22.85
C ALA A 297 -0.79 -5.07 23.08
N PRO A 298 -1.48 -4.77 24.20
CA PRO A 298 -1.78 -3.40 24.56
C PRO A 298 -0.46 -2.62 24.70
N PRO A 299 -0.43 -1.33 24.32
CA PRO A 299 0.78 -0.53 24.40
C PRO A 299 1.32 -0.59 25.83
N THR A 300 2.56 -1.08 25.97
CA THR A 300 3.25 -1.06 27.25
C THR A 300 3.36 0.40 27.69
N THR A 301 2.71 0.74 28.80
CA THR A 301 2.93 2.02 29.48
C THR A 301 4.44 2.18 29.69
N PRO A 302 5.03 3.35 29.38
CA PRO A 302 6.42 3.61 29.72
C PRO A 302 6.59 3.34 31.21
N ASP A 303 7.58 2.51 31.56
CA ASP A 303 7.94 2.18 32.94
C ASP A 303 7.81 3.43 33.82
N GLU A 304 6.89 3.39 34.78
CA GLU A 304 6.96 4.27 35.93
C GLU A 304 8.33 4.03 36.56
N GLU A 305 9.16 5.08 36.63
CA GLU A 305 10.41 5.05 37.39
C GLU A 305 10.16 4.38 38.75
N PRO A 306 11.03 3.45 39.18
CA PRO A 306 10.81 2.72 40.41
C PRO A 306 10.75 3.71 41.56
N THR A 307 9.59 3.79 42.21
CA THR A 307 9.39 4.57 43.42
C THR A 307 10.41 4.11 44.47
N PRO A 308 11.14 5.01 45.14
CA PRO A 308 12.16 4.61 46.10
C PRO A 308 11.51 3.86 47.25
N THR A 309 12.05 2.66 47.52
CA THR A 309 11.68 1.79 48.64
C THR A 309 11.76 2.55 49.97
N PRO A 310 10.72 2.54 50.83
CA PRO A 310 10.83 3.13 52.15
C PRO A 310 11.77 2.29 53.03
N GLU A 311 12.72 2.95 53.68
CA GLU A 311 13.61 2.35 54.69
C GLU A 311 12.81 1.72 55.86
N PRO A 312 13.30 0.63 56.47
CA PRO A 312 12.60 -0.06 57.54
C PRO A 312 12.67 0.76 58.84
N THR A 313 11.51 1.07 59.41
CA THR A 313 11.40 1.56 60.79
C THR A 313 11.20 0.35 61.73
N PRO A 314 11.90 0.28 62.88
CA PRO A 314 11.90 -0.92 63.73
C PRO A 314 10.59 -1.12 64.49
N GLU A 315 10.20 -2.39 64.64
CA GLU A 315 9.07 -2.87 65.42
C GLU A 315 9.13 -2.47 66.90
N PRO A 316 7.95 -2.39 67.55
CA PRO A 316 7.82 -3.14 68.80
C PRO A 316 6.50 -3.93 68.94
N ASP A 317 6.70 -5.17 69.39
CA ASP A 317 5.93 -5.99 70.33
C ASP A 317 4.39 -6.12 70.24
N VAL A 318 4.00 -7.31 69.74
CA VAL A 318 3.04 -8.30 70.28
C VAL A 318 2.00 -7.83 71.31
N GLU A 319 0.71 -7.88 70.93
CA GLU A 319 -0.38 -8.49 71.73
C GLU A 319 -1.51 -9.01 70.79
N GLU A 320 -1.84 -10.30 70.91
CA GLU A 320 -3.07 -10.95 70.44
C GLU A 320 -4.10 -11.01 71.60
N PRO A 321 -5.34 -11.51 71.44
CA PRO A 321 -6.28 -11.49 70.30
C PRO A 321 -7.71 -11.08 70.76
N THR A 322 -8.67 -10.79 69.87
CA THR A 322 -10.11 -11.11 70.12
C THR A 322 -11.01 -10.99 68.90
N THR A 323 -11.61 -12.13 68.55
CA THR A 323 -13.02 -12.41 68.18
C THR A 323 -13.72 -11.65 67.05
N THR A 324 -14.07 -12.43 66.02
CA THR A 324 -15.19 -12.31 65.06
C THR A 324 -16.53 -12.01 65.77
N PRO A 325 -17.51 -11.37 65.09
CA PRO A 325 -18.50 -12.18 64.40
C PRO A 325 -18.87 -11.71 62.98
N GLU A 326 -19.49 -12.66 62.30
CA GLU A 326 -19.89 -12.82 60.91
C GLU A 326 -21.19 -12.04 60.54
N PRO A 327 -21.78 -12.20 59.33
CA PRO A 327 -22.29 -11.12 58.48
C PRO A 327 -23.80 -10.89 58.65
N THR A 328 -24.37 -9.91 57.95
CA THR A 328 -25.83 -9.76 57.85
C THR A 328 -26.20 -9.32 56.43
N PRO A 329 -27.30 -9.85 55.86
CA PRO A 329 -27.43 -10.13 54.45
C PRO A 329 -28.23 -9.08 53.66
N GLU A 330 -28.08 -9.19 52.35
CA GLU A 330 -28.86 -8.62 51.27
C GLU A 330 -30.34 -9.09 51.31
N PRO A 331 -31.31 -8.24 50.95
CA PRO A 331 -32.65 -8.69 50.59
C PRO A 331 -32.89 -8.68 49.07
N GLU A 332 -33.32 -9.83 48.58
CA GLU A 332 -33.86 -10.12 47.24
C GLU A 332 -35.28 -9.52 47.00
N PRO A 333 -35.78 -9.56 45.75
CA PRO A 333 -36.74 -8.59 45.18
C PRO A 333 -38.20 -9.03 45.21
N THR A 334 -39.15 -8.11 45.01
CA THR A 334 -40.53 -8.40 44.58
C THR A 334 -41.24 -7.11 44.09
N PRO A 335 -42.38 -7.17 43.36
CA PRO A 335 -42.52 -7.32 41.90
C PRO A 335 -43.19 -6.09 41.22
N GLU A 336 -43.17 -6.07 39.88
CA GLU A 336 -43.89 -5.11 39.03
C GLU A 336 -45.43 -5.20 39.11
N PRO A 337 -46.12 -4.12 38.69
CA PRO A 337 -47.24 -4.28 37.77
C PRO A 337 -47.20 -3.33 36.54
N SER A 338 -47.30 -3.97 35.37
CA SER A 338 -48.06 -3.66 34.14
C SER A 338 -48.42 -2.23 33.69
N GLU A 339 -48.12 -2.00 32.40
CA GLU A 339 -48.84 -1.23 31.36
C GLU A 339 -48.94 0.31 31.50
N ASP A 340 -48.21 1.05 30.64
CA ASP A 340 -48.80 1.68 29.44
C ASP A 340 -47.76 2.53 28.66
N ASP A 341 -47.96 2.54 27.35
CA ASP A 341 -47.29 3.29 26.27
C ASP A 341 -46.50 4.58 26.62
N ASN A 342 -45.19 4.59 26.36
CA ASN A 342 -44.54 5.76 25.76
C ASN A 342 -43.22 5.44 25.04
N TYR A 343 -43.26 5.46 23.70
CA TYR A 343 -42.10 5.40 22.83
C TYR A 343 -41.18 6.60 23.08
N THR A 344 -39.96 6.35 23.56
CA THR A 344 -38.92 7.37 23.75
C THR A 344 -37.76 7.08 22.79
N PRO A 345 -37.31 8.02 21.95
CA PRO A 345 -36.23 7.78 20.99
C PRO A 345 -34.87 7.63 21.73
N PRO A 346 -33.90 6.88 21.18
CA PRO A 346 -32.59 6.75 21.81
C PRO A 346 -31.89 8.11 21.91
N SER A 347 -31.33 8.35 23.09
CA SER A 347 -30.65 9.58 23.46
C SER A 347 -29.37 9.76 22.66
N ARG A 348 -29.25 10.94 22.06
CA ARG A 348 -28.05 11.46 21.39
C ARG A 348 -26.84 11.39 22.35
N PRO A 349 -25.64 10.97 21.90
CA PRO A 349 -24.43 11.10 22.70
C PRO A 349 -24.22 12.56 23.11
N SER A 350 -23.99 12.78 24.40
CA SER A 350 -23.76 14.10 24.97
C SER A 350 -22.41 14.63 24.50
N ARG A 351 -22.40 15.89 24.05
CA ARG A 351 -21.23 16.67 23.67
C ARG A 351 -20.16 16.62 24.77
N PRO A 352 -18.90 16.25 24.49
CA PRO A 352 -17.82 16.40 25.45
C PRO A 352 -17.61 17.88 25.80
N SER A 353 -17.59 18.17 27.10
CA SER A 353 -17.28 19.48 27.65
C SER A 353 -15.78 19.77 27.52
N ARG A 354 -15.47 20.92 26.95
CA ARG A 354 -14.14 21.52 26.83
C ARG A 354 -13.39 21.55 28.19
N PRO A 355 -12.18 20.99 28.30
CA PRO A 355 -11.29 21.26 29.42
C PRO A 355 -10.82 22.72 29.40
N ALA A 356 -10.82 23.35 30.57
CA ALA A 356 -10.33 24.71 30.75
C ALA A 356 -8.81 24.79 30.47
N GLN A 357 -8.43 25.69 29.56
CA GLN A 357 -7.04 25.99 29.23
C GLN A 357 -6.40 26.83 30.36
N PRO A 358 -5.11 26.64 30.71
CA PRO A 358 -4.39 27.54 31.60
C PRO A 358 -4.22 28.91 30.94
N THR A 359 -4.59 29.95 31.67
CA THR A 359 -4.44 31.36 31.26
C THR A 359 -2.98 31.76 31.30
N THR A 360 -2.41 32.06 30.13
CA THR A 360 -1.21 32.90 30.01
C THR A 360 -1.63 34.28 29.51
N GLU A 361 -1.28 35.29 30.30
CA GLU A 361 -1.68 36.69 30.19
C GLU A 361 -1.17 37.34 28.89
N LYS A 362 -2.07 37.98 28.14
CA LYS A 362 -1.76 38.75 26.91
C LYS A 362 -1.28 40.15 27.28
N GLU A 363 -0.07 40.52 26.86
CA GLU A 363 0.32 41.93 26.71
C GLU A 363 -0.37 42.57 25.49
N PRO A 364 -0.58 43.91 25.48
CA PRO A 364 -1.58 44.53 24.61
C PRO A 364 -1.10 44.69 23.17
N VAL A 365 -1.97 44.32 22.24
CA VAL A 365 -1.81 44.45 20.79
C VAL A 365 -2.11 45.89 20.38
N THR A 366 -1.14 46.59 19.77
CA THR A 366 -1.40 47.79 18.98
C THR A 366 -1.76 47.41 17.54
N GLU A 367 -2.79 48.08 17.04
CA GLU A 367 -3.47 47.95 15.75
C GLU A 367 -2.57 47.62 14.55
N GLN A 368 -2.76 46.42 13.96
CA GLN A 368 -3.10 46.20 12.53
C GLN A 368 -2.95 44.70 12.19
N ASP A 369 -3.75 43.83 12.81
CA ASP A 369 -3.87 42.43 12.35
C ASP A 369 -5.18 42.30 11.55
N ALA A 370 -5.05 42.39 10.22
CA ALA A 370 -6.02 41.76 9.35
C ALA A 370 -6.01 40.26 9.66
N ALA A 371 -7.18 39.61 9.66
CA ALA A 371 -7.29 38.18 9.91
C ALA A 371 -6.27 37.39 9.04
N PRO A 372 -5.66 36.31 9.57
CA PRO A 372 -4.68 35.54 8.81
C PRO A 372 -5.35 35.00 7.54
N VAL A 373 -4.89 35.49 6.40
CA VAL A 373 -5.42 35.08 5.09
C VAL A 373 -4.97 33.65 4.82
N PHE A 374 -5.93 32.75 4.56
CA PHE A 374 -5.66 31.37 4.14
C PHE A 374 -5.34 31.38 2.63
N ALA A 375 -4.09 31.68 2.28
CA ALA A 375 -3.64 31.93 0.91
C ALA A 375 -2.36 31.17 0.55
N CYS A 376 -2.33 30.61 -0.66
CA CYS A 376 -1.18 29.96 -1.30
C CYS A 376 -0.73 30.83 -2.48
N GLY A 377 0.24 31.71 -2.26
CA GLY A 377 0.57 32.75 -3.24
C GLY A 377 -0.59 33.73 -3.39
N ASP A 378 -1.05 33.95 -4.63
CA ASP A 378 -2.25 34.76 -4.89
C ASP A 378 -3.55 33.93 -4.87
N ALA A 379 -3.47 32.62 -4.64
CA ALA A 379 -4.65 31.76 -4.60
C ALA A 379 -5.24 31.73 -3.19
N VAL A 380 -6.52 32.02 -3.07
CA VAL A 380 -7.24 32.16 -1.80
C VAL A 380 -8.38 31.15 -1.74
N ILE A 381 -8.52 30.49 -0.60
CA ILE A 381 -9.74 29.72 -0.28
C ILE A 381 -10.72 30.64 0.43
N ASP A 382 -11.95 30.67 -0.07
CA ASP A 382 -13.07 31.36 0.56
C ASP A 382 -13.52 30.57 1.79
N VAL A 383 -13.08 31.02 2.96
CA VAL A 383 -13.37 30.39 4.26
C VAL A 383 -14.86 30.46 4.65
N SER A 384 -15.68 31.23 3.94
CA SER A 384 -17.14 31.23 4.14
C SER A 384 -17.83 30.04 3.47
N ARG A 385 -17.16 29.37 2.53
CA ARG A 385 -17.64 28.14 1.90
C ARG A 385 -17.44 26.94 2.83
N SER A 386 -18.14 25.87 2.52
CA SER A 386 -17.96 24.57 3.16
C SER A 386 -17.82 23.47 2.12
N VAL A 387 -17.22 22.35 2.51
CA VAL A 387 -17.11 21.18 1.65
C VAL A 387 -18.51 20.65 1.35
N ALA A 388 -18.87 20.70 0.06
CA ALA A 388 -20.08 20.11 -0.48
C ALA A 388 -19.75 18.81 -1.22
N LEU A 389 -19.96 17.68 -0.55
CA LEU A 389 -19.86 16.37 -1.19
C LEU A 389 -21.08 16.10 -2.07
N GLN A 390 -20.83 15.60 -3.27
CA GLN A 390 -21.86 15.00 -4.11
C GLN A 390 -21.74 13.48 -3.98
N GLY A 391 -22.87 12.81 -3.75
CA GLY A 391 -22.98 11.36 -3.78
C GLY A 391 -22.76 10.79 -5.19
N TYR A 392 -22.73 9.47 -5.33
CA TYR A 392 -22.53 8.81 -6.62
C TYR A 392 -23.81 8.66 -7.46
N GLY A 393 -24.86 9.43 -7.13
CA GLY A 393 -26.16 9.40 -7.82
C GLY A 393 -27.17 8.41 -7.24
N ASP A 394 -26.82 7.70 -6.16
CA ASP A 394 -27.67 6.78 -5.42
C ASP A 394 -28.37 7.41 -4.20
N GLY A 395 -28.13 8.70 -3.96
CA GLY A 395 -28.73 9.46 -2.86
C GLY A 395 -27.96 9.39 -1.54
N LEU A 396 -26.82 8.68 -1.48
CA LEU A 396 -25.94 8.61 -0.31
C LEU A 396 -24.66 9.43 -0.52
N LEU A 397 -24.06 9.91 0.58
CA LEU A 397 -22.80 10.69 0.52
C LEU A 397 -21.54 9.82 0.51
N HIS A 398 -21.67 8.55 0.89
CA HIS A 398 -20.58 7.57 1.02
C HIS A 398 -19.43 8.11 1.85
N LEU A 399 -19.70 8.49 3.11
CA LEU A 399 -18.70 9.14 3.95
C LEU A 399 -17.51 8.22 4.29
N GLU A 400 -17.74 6.92 4.34
CA GLU A 400 -16.70 5.91 4.64
C GLU A 400 -15.83 5.57 3.43
N ASP A 401 -16.21 5.98 2.23
CA ASP A 401 -15.41 5.71 1.04
C ASP A 401 -14.15 6.59 1.03
N TYR A 402 -13.04 6.03 0.56
CA TYR A 402 -11.79 6.76 0.39
C TYR A 402 -11.87 7.75 -0.78
N LEU A 403 -11.29 8.94 -0.57
CA LEU A 403 -11.18 9.95 -1.63
C LEU A 403 -10.05 9.65 -2.60
N THR A 404 -10.25 9.99 -3.87
CA THR A 404 -9.15 10.07 -4.84
C THR A 404 -8.56 11.49 -4.89
N ARG A 405 -7.33 11.61 -5.41
CA ARG A 405 -6.69 12.92 -5.62
C ARG A 405 -7.47 13.83 -6.58
N GLY A 406 -8.13 13.28 -7.60
CA GLY A 406 -9.00 14.02 -8.51
C GLY A 406 -10.26 14.55 -7.82
N GLN A 407 -10.83 13.78 -6.89
CA GLN A 407 -11.97 14.22 -6.09
C GLN A 407 -11.54 15.33 -5.12
N MET A 408 -10.40 15.19 -4.46
CA MET A 408 -9.78 16.24 -3.65
C MET A 408 -9.56 17.53 -4.44
N ALA A 409 -9.00 17.44 -5.65
CA ALA A 409 -8.81 18.59 -6.52
C ALA A 409 -10.13 19.31 -6.84
N THR A 410 -11.19 18.54 -7.08
CA THR A 410 -12.54 19.07 -7.34
C THR A 410 -13.09 19.81 -6.14
N ILE A 411 -12.90 19.29 -4.92
CA ILE A 411 -13.38 19.92 -3.71
C ILE A 411 -12.59 21.20 -3.42
N ILE A 412 -11.26 21.15 -3.48
CA ILE A 412 -10.40 22.33 -3.28
C ILE A 412 -10.73 23.42 -4.31
N TYR A 413 -10.90 23.08 -5.58
CA TYR A 413 -11.34 24.03 -6.62
C TYR A 413 -12.63 24.76 -6.24
N ARG A 414 -13.63 24.05 -5.70
CA ARG A 414 -14.92 24.64 -5.30
C ARG A 414 -14.80 25.59 -4.10
N LEU A 415 -13.74 25.42 -3.30
CA LEU A 415 -13.46 26.27 -2.14
C LEU A 415 -12.68 27.54 -2.52
N LEU A 416 -12.11 27.65 -3.73
CA LEU A 416 -11.41 28.86 -4.17
C LEU A 416 -12.35 30.04 -4.33
N ASP A 417 -11.90 31.24 -3.93
CA ASP A 417 -12.67 32.45 -4.13
C ASP A 417 -12.80 32.84 -5.61
N ASP A 418 -13.70 33.77 -5.90
CA ASP A 418 -14.05 34.13 -7.27
C ASP A 418 -12.87 34.80 -8.00
N ASP A 419 -12.06 35.60 -7.29
CA ASP A 419 -10.86 36.25 -7.84
C ASP A 419 -9.78 35.22 -8.24
N THR A 420 -9.58 34.19 -7.42
CA THR A 420 -8.67 33.09 -7.71
C THR A 420 -9.15 32.29 -8.92
N LEU A 421 -10.45 31.99 -8.99
CA LEU A 421 -11.03 31.29 -10.13
C LEU A 421 -10.94 32.12 -11.42
N GLU A 422 -11.23 33.42 -11.37
CA GLU A 422 -11.08 34.31 -12.54
C GLU A 422 -9.64 34.32 -13.06
N LYS A 423 -8.66 34.27 -12.16
CA LYS A 423 -7.24 34.34 -12.51
C LYS A 423 -6.66 33.03 -13.05
N TYR A 424 -7.02 31.90 -12.43
CA TYR A 424 -6.31 30.63 -12.66
C TYR A 424 -7.12 29.57 -13.39
N ASP A 425 -8.43 29.75 -13.58
CA ASP A 425 -9.28 28.76 -14.22
C ASP A 425 -8.79 28.38 -15.62
N THR A 426 -8.54 27.08 -15.82
CA THR A 426 -8.06 26.54 -17.08
C THR A 426 -8.47 25.08 -17.23
N ALA A 427 -8.65 24.65 -18.49
CA ALA A 427 -8.85 23.25 -18.86
C ALA A 427 -7.65 22.69 -19.65
N GLU A 428 -6.53 23.42 -19.66
CA GLU A 428 -5.26 22.96 -20.23
C GLU A 428 -4.40 22.36 -19.11
N SER A 429 -4.29 21.03 -19.11
CA SER A 429 -3.53 20.29 -18.11
C SER A 429 -2.03 20.33 -18.41
N VAL A 430 -1.24 20.55 -17.36
CA VAL A 430 0.22 20.36 -17.39
C VAL A 430 0.62 18.91 -17.14
N PHE A 431 -0.34 18.05 -16.79
CA PHE A 431 -0.10 16.65 -16.46
C PHE A 431 -0.54 15.70 -17.57
N SER A 432 0.32 14.74 -17.92
CA SER A 432 0.09 13.77 -19.01
C SER A 432 -1.02 12.76 -18.72
N ASP A 433 -1.25 12.44 -17.44
CA ASP A 433 -2.26 11.49 -16.99
C ASP A 433 -3.63 12.15 -16.68
N VAL A 434 -3.79 13.43 -17.02
CA VAL A 434 -5.05 14.18 -16.91
C VAL A 434 -5.45 14.68 -18.29
N PRO A 435 -6.14 13.85 -19.11
CA PRO A 435 -6.52 14.22 -20.46
C PRO A 435 -7.63 15.27 -20.45
N LYS A 436 -7.72 16.05 -21.53
CA LYS A 436 -8.60 17.23 -21.63
C LYS A 436 -10.09 16.92 -21.40
N ASP A 437 -10.52 15.72 -21.75
CA ASP A 437 -11.87 15.19 -21.62
C ASP A 437 -12.15 14.50 -20.27
N SER A 438 -11.14 14.36 -19.39
CA SER A 438 -11.33 13.84 -18.05
C SER A 438 -12.23 14.74 -17.22
N TRP A 439 -13.12 14.14 -16.45
CA TRP A 439 -14.05 14.84 -15.55
C TRP A 439 -13.34 15.74 -14.54
N CYS A 440 -12.09 15.42 -14.18
CA CYS A 440 -11.30 16.18 -13.22
C CYS A 440 -10.33 17.20 -13.87
N CYS A 441 -10.23 17.23 -15.20
CA CYS A 441 -9.22 17.98 -15.92
C CYS A 441 -9.20 19.46 -15.53
N ARG A 442 -10.34 20.14 -15.67
CA ARG A 442 -10.45 21.58 -15.35
C ARG A 442 -10.08 21.87 -13.89
N TYR A 443 -10.52 21.02 -12.96
CA TYR A 443 -10.27 21.23 -11.54
C TYR A 443 -8.78 21.08 -11.21
N VAL A 444 -8.17 19.97 -11.65
CA VAL A 444 -6.73 19.70 -11.45
C VAL A 444 -5.89 20.79 -12.11
N SER A 445 -6.20 21.13 -13.37
CA SER A 445 -5.43 22.12 -14.14
C SER A 445 -5.48 23.50 -13.47
N THR A 446 -6.64 23.91 -12.96
CA THR A 446 -6.81 25.19 -12.28
C THR A 446 -6.00 25.26 -10.98
N ILE A 447 -6.11 24.25 -10.10
CA ILE A 447 -5.37 24.28 -8.84
C ILE A 447 -3.86 24.12 -9.03
N ALA A 448 -3.43 23.47 -10.12
CA ALA A 448 -2.02 23.39 -10.50
C ALA A 448 -1.51 24.72 -11.06
N ASN A 449 -2.29 25.39 -11.90
CA ASN A 449 -1.99 26.73 -12.42
C ASN A 449 -1.91 27.77 -11.28
N ALA A 450 -2.72 27.60 -10.25
CA ALA A 450 -2.68 28.39 -9.01
C ALA A 450 -1.49 28.05 -8.08
N GLY A 451 -0.67 27.04 -8.41
CA GLY A 451 0.47 26.60 -7.60
C GLY A 451 0.10 25.83 -6.32
N ILE A 452 -1.17 25.46 -6.16
CA ILE A 452 -1.67 24.74 -4.97
C ILE A 452 -1.19 23.28 -4.97
N VAL A 453 -0.98 22.69 -6.16
CA VAL A 453 -0.47 21.32 -6.35
C VAL A 453 0.61 21.27 -7.43
N ALA A 454 1.53 20.31 -7.32
CA ALA A 454 2.65 20.13 -8.26
C ALA A 454 2.68 18.76 -8.96
N GLY A 455 1.68 17.90 -8.71
CA GLY A 455 1.66 16.51 -9.18
C GLY A 455 2.45 15.56 -8.27
N VAL A 456 2.77 14.38 -8.78
CA VAL A 456 3.55 13.32 -8.09
C VAL A 456 4.96 13.14 -8.69
N GLY A 457 5.35 14.00 -9.63
CA GLY A 457 6.58 13.87 -10.41
C GLY A 457 6.32 13.37 -11.83
N ASN A 458 7.36 13.39 -12.68
CA ASN A 458 7.34 12.90 -14.07
C ASN A 458 6.21 13.47 -14.97
N GLY A 459 5.69 14.64 -14.63
CA GLY A 459 4.57 15.24 -15.38
C GLY A 459 3.20 14.62 -15.07
N ASN A 460 3.03 13.87 -13.97
CA ASN A 460 1.76 13.24 -13.62
C ASN A 460 1.11 13.84 -12.35
N PHE A 461 -0.21 13.74 -12.25
CA PHE A 461 -1.01 14.15 -11.09
C PHE A 461 -1.53 12.97 -10.26
N SER A 462 -1.73 11.82 -10.88
CA SER A 462 -2.38 10.60 -10.38
C SER A 462 -3.80 10.82 -9.85
N PRO A 463 -4.76 11.25 -10.70
CA PRO A 463 -6.10 11.65 -10.26
C PRO A 463 -6.93 10.52 -9.63
N ASN A 464 -6.65 9.26 -9.97
CA ASN A 464 -7.40 8.10 -9.47
C ASN A 464 -6.76 7.47 -8.22
N SER A 465 -5.53 7.84 -7.86
CA SER A 465 -4.88 7.31 -6.66
C SER A 465 -5.58 7.79 -5.40
N ARG A 466 -5.55 6.94 -4.37
CA ARG A 466 -6.11 7.25 -3.06
C ARG A 466 -5.41 8.47 -2.46
N LEU A 467 -6.21 9.32 -1.84
CA LEU A 467 -5.74 10.43 -1.05
C LEU A 467 -5.42 9.95 0.36
N THR A 468 -4.28 10.38 0.89
CA THR A 468 -3.88 10.11 2.28
C THR A 468 -3.96 11.38 3.12
N TRP A 469 -3.93 11.23 4.45
CA TRP A 469 -3.82 12.35 5.38
C TRP A 469 -2.62 13.26 5.05
N ALA A 470 -1.44 12.69 4.81
CA ALA A 470 -0.22 13.41 4.42
C ALA A 470 -0.41 14.27 3.16
N HIS A 471 -1.16 13.76 2.18
CA HIS A 471 -1.48 14.50 0.95
C HIS A 471 -2.32 15.73 1.23
N ILE A 472 -3.48 15.58 1.90
CA ILE A 472 -4.35 16.72 2.16
C ILE A 472 -3.73 17.73 3.13
N LEU A 473 -3.02 17.27 4.16
CA LEU A 473 -2.31 18.17 5.07
C LEU A 473 -1.25 18.98 4.33
N THR A 474 -0.54 18.39 3.38
CA THR A 474 0.41 19.15 2.55
C THR A 474 -0.28 20.18 1.68
N VAL A 475 -1.46 19.87 1.12
CA VAL A 475 -2.22 20.84 0.33
C VAL A 475 -2.70 22.00 1.21
N LEU A 476 -3.33 21.71 2.34
CA LEU A 476 -3.86 22.75 3.25
C LEU A 476 -2.76 23.60 3.88
N THR A 477 -1.63 23.00 4.26
CA THR A 477 -0.53 23.75 4.90
C THR A 477 0.20 24.70 3.94
N ARG A 478 -0.02 24.61 2.63
CA ARG A 478 0.45 25.62 1.66
C ARG A 478 -0.25 26.97 1.81
N PHE A 479 -1.43 27.00 2.43
CA PHE A 479 -2.22 28.22 2.62
C PHE A 479 -1.88 28.98 3.90
N VAL A 480 -0.91 28.49 4.67
CA VAL A 480 -0.52 29.05 5.97
C VAL A 480 0.98 29.13 6.08
N THR A 481 1.44 29.93 7.04
CA THR A 481 2.85 29.92 7.40
C THR A 481 3.17 28.62 8.11
N ALA A 482 4.22 27.94 7.64
CA ALA A 482 4.70 26.71 8.26
C ALA A 482 5.08 26.98 9.73
N GLN A 483 4.64 26.08 10.61
CA GLN A 483 4.94 26.11 12.03
C GLN A 483 5.80 24.91 12.39
N ASP A 484 6.68 25.06 13.37
CA ASP A 484 7.41 23.93 13.93
C ASP A 484 6.70 23.40 15.17
N TYR A 485 6.78 22.09 15.35
CA TYR A 485 6.21 21.38 16.49
C TYR A 485 7.04 20.12 16.74
N ALA A 486 7.34 19.86 18.01
CA ALA A 486 8.03 18.66 18.42
C ALA A 486 6.99 17.56 18.71
N LEU A 487 6.73 16.70 17.71
CA LEU A 487 5.82 15.55 17.84
C LEU A 487 6.25 14.66 19.00
N GLN A 488 5.30 14.36 19.89
CA GLN A 488 5.48 13.51 21.06
C GLN A 488 4.96 12.09 20.78
N SER A 489 3.83 11.98 20.07
CA SER A 489 3.10 10.71 19.93
C SER A 489 3.07 10.21 18.48
N ILE A 490 2.79 11.08 17.51
CA ILE A 490 2.78 10.70 16.09
C ILE A 490 4.20 10.25 15.70
N ARG A 491 4.30 9.01 15.21
CA ARG A 491 5.53 8.45 14.66
C ARG A 491 5.49 8.56 13.14
N TYR A 492 6.13 9.60 12.62
CA TYR A 492 6.18 9.87 11.19
C TYR A 492 7.50 10.54 10.80
N ASP A 493 8.19 9.98 9.82
CA ASP A 493 9.44 10.50 9.24
C ASP A 493 9.35 10.70 7.71
N GLY A 494 8.13 10.57 7.15
CA GLY A 494 7.88 10.68 5.72
C GLY A 494 7.93 12.11 5.16
N TRP A 495 7.73 12.21 3.84
CA TRP A 495 7.89 13.44 3.06
C TRP A 495 6.99 14.61 3.52
N ALA A 496 5.85 14.33 4.16
CA ALA A 496 4.93 15.35 4.65
C ALA A 496 5.23 15.83 6.08
N LEU A 497 6.38 15.46 6.68
CA LEU A 497 6.65 15.67 8.10
C LEU A 497 6.46 17.13 8.52
N LYS A 498 6.91 18.07 7.69
CA LYS A 498 6.73 19.51 7.93
C LYS A 498 5.25 19.91 7.95
N SER A 499 4.45 19.34 7.06
CA SER A 499 3.00 19.55 6.97
C SER A 499 2.29 19.00 8.20
N VAL A 500 2.65 17.77 8.63
CA VAL A 500 2.09 17.14 9.84
C VAL A 500 2.39 17.97 11.08
N LYS A 501 3.65 18.40 11.27
CA LYS A 501 4.04 19.30 12.37
C LYS A 501 3.26 20.61 12.37
N THR A 502 3.11 21.24 11.20
CA THR A 502 2.35 22.48 11.05
C THR A 502 0.88 22.27 11.40
N ALA A 503 0.27 21.17 10.94
CA ALA A 503 -1.12 20.85 11.21
C ALA A 503 -1.39 20.60 12.71
N VAL A 504 -0.47 19.93 13.41
CA VAL A 504 -0.53 19.77 14.88
C VAL A 504 -0.37 21.12 15.57
N ALA A 505 0.61 21.94 15.17
CA ALA A 505 0.86 23.26 15.76
C ALA A 505 -0.35 24.19 15.65
N LEU A 506 -1.09 24.09 14.55
CA LEU A 506 -2.28 24.89 14.27
C LEU A 506 -3.57 24.28 14.82
N GLY A 507 -3.48 23.11 15.47
CA GLY A 507 -4.63 22.42 16.08
C GLY A 507 -5.60 21.81 15.06
N TRP A 508 -5.15 21.50 13.85
CA TRP A 508 -5.97 20.84 12.82
C TRP A 508 -6.11 19.34 13.07
N ILE A 509 -5.08 18.74 13.65
CA ILE A 509 -5.02 17.34 14.05
C ILE A 509 -4.37 17.24 15.44
N GLU A 510 -4.70 16.18 16.18
CA GLU A 510 -4.12 15.91 17.49
C GLU A 510 -2.85 15.06 17.37
N ASP A 511 -1.85 15.34 18.22
CA ASP A 511 -0.62 14.54 18.32
C ASP A 511 -0.87 13.25 19.12
N THR A 512 -1.52 12.29 18.46
CA THR A 512 -1.88 10.98 19.03
C THR A 512 -1.11 9.85 18.34
N ALA A 513 -0.77 8.80 19.08
CA ALA A 513 0.00 7.67 18.55
C ALA A 513 -0.74 6.90 17.43
N ASN A 514 -2.08 6.97 17.41
CA ASN A 514 -2.91 6.26 16.45
C ASN A 514 -3.11 7.04 15.13
N PHE A 515 -2.70 8.30 15.07
CA PHE A 515 -2.81 9.07 13.83
C PHE A 515 -1.70 8.66 12.86
N ASN A 516 -2.08 8.01 11.76
CA ASN A 516 -1.17 7.59 10.69
C ASN A 516 -1.29 8.52 9.47
N PRO A 517 -0.30 9.40 9.21
CA PRO A 517 -0.34 10.30 8.05
C PRO A 517 -0.37 9.58 6.69
N ASN A 518 0.11 8.34 6.60
CA ASN A 518 0.08 7.57 5.35
C ASN A 518 -1.26 6.85 5.12
N ALA A 519 -2.15 6.81 6.11
CA ALA A 519 -3.46 6.19 5.94
C ALA A 519 -4.31 6.93 4.88
N PRO A 520 -5.04 6.20 4.02
CA PRO A 520 -6.05 6.78 3.16
C PRO A 520 -7.09 7.54 3.99
N ILE A 521 -7.54 8.70 3.50
CA ILE A 521 -8.55 9.51 4.17
C ILE A 521 -9.94 9.25 3.56
N THR A 522 -10.93 9.04 4.42
CA THR A 522 -12.32 8.87 3.97
C THR A 522 -12.94 10.21 3.57
N ARG A 523 -14.07 10.17 2.85
CA ARG A 523 -14.84 11.36 2.46
C ARG A 523 -15.37 12.12 3.68
N GLY A 524 -15.78 11.40 4.72
CA GLY A 524 -16.21 11.94 6.00
C GLY A 524 -15.07 12.65 6.72
N GLU A 525 -13.96 11.95 6.94
CA GLU A 525 -12.77 12.51 7.59
C GLU A 525 -12.23 13.74 6.87
N PHE A 526 -12.18 13.71 5.54
CA PHE A 526 -11.77 14.86 4.75
C PHE A 526 -12.70 16.06 4.94
N THR A 527 -14.01 15.81 4.95
CA THR A 527 -15.02 16.86 5.14
C THR A 527 -14.88 17.49 6.53
N ASP A 528 -14.71 16.66 7.55
CA ASP A 528 -14.53 17.11 8.93
C ASP A 528 -13.22 17.90 9.10
N LEU A 529 -12.11 17.39 8.54
CA LEU A 529 -10.82 18.08 8.55
C LEU A 529 -10.93 19.46 7.88
N VAL A 530 -11.37 19.50 6.62
CA VAL A 530 -11.36 20.75 5.85
C VAL A 530 -12.33 21.76 6.44
N ASN A 531 -13.56 21.37 6.78
CA ASN A 531 -14.50 22.29 7.41
C ASN A 531 -14.03 22.75 8.79
N GLY A 532 -13.40 21.87 9.57
CA GLY A 532 -12.76 22.21 10.84
C GLY A 532 -11.67 23.26 10.66
N VAL A 533 -10.81 23.10 9.65
CA VAL A 533 -9.80 24.09 9.28
C VAL A 533 -10.46 25.40 8.88
N LEU A 534 -11.42 25.42 7.93
CA LEU A 534 -12.07 26.66 7.49
C LEU A 534 -12.70 27.43 8.65
N ALA A 535 -13.34 26.73 9.60
CA ALA A 535 -13.94 27.36 10.77
C ALA A 535 -12.93 28.08 11.68
N LEU A 536 -11.66 27.65 11.72
CA LEU A 536 -10.60 28.34 12.47
C LEU A 536 -10.19 29.68 11.83
N TYR A 537 -10.46 29.87 10.54
CA TYR A 537 -10.09 31.07 9.78
C TYR A 537 -11.29 31.96 9.43
N GLN A 538 -12.52 31.56 9.79
CA GLN A 538 -13.68 32.44 9.71
C GLN A 538 -13.53 33.57 10.75
N THR A 539 -13.48 34.82 10.28
CA THR A 539 -13.57 36.00 11.16
C THR A 539 -14.93 36.03 11.87
N ILE A 540 -14.92 36.17 13.20
CA ILE A 540 -16.09 36.49 14.02
C ILE A 540 -16.55 37.92 13.72
#